data_AF-A0A1A8CZF9-F1
#
_entry.id   AF-A0A1A8CZF9-F1
#
_cell.length_a   1.000
_cell.length_b   1.000
_cell.length_c   1.000
_cell.angle_alpha   90.00
_cell.angle_beta   90.00
_cell.angle_gamma   90.00
#
_symmetry.space_group_name_H-M   'P 1'
#
loop_
_entity.id
_entity.type
_entity.pdbx_description
1 polymer ?
#
loop_
_entity_poly.entity_id
_entity_poly.type
_entity_poly.pdbx_seq_one_letter_code
_entity_poly.pdbx_strand_id
1 'polypeptide(L)'
;QLAGSLVQLYEQVRAKFTVDDHSHYLFTPCILTEWVLSLLRYDLTADSIMEVVAYEARRLFRDRLVSSKDLHNFDNILSSIIRGDWGSDVLDNMTDG
;
A
#
# COMPACT_ATOMS: atom_id res chain seq x y z
N GLN A 1 15.33 1.88 3.18
CA GLN A 1 14.23 1.10 3.77
C GLN A 1 12.91 1.44 3.09
N LEU A 2 12.32 2.63 3.31
CA LEU A 2 11.01 3.01 2.77
C LEU A 2 10.85 2.85 1.25
N ALA A 3 11.75 3.42 0.45
CA ALA A 3 11.67 3.29 -1.01
C ALA A 3 11.63 1.82 -1.48
N GLY A 4 12.35 0.93 -0.77
CA GLY A 4 12.32 -0.50 -1.02
C GLY A 4 10.94 -1.09 -0.76
N SER A 5 10.34 -0.79 0.39
CA SER A 5 8.98 -1.23 0.75
C SER A 5 7.91 -0.75 -0.25
N LEU A 6 8.01 0.50 -0.72
CA LEU A 6 7.07 1.05 -1.72
C LEU A 6 7.16 0.29 -3.05
N VAL A 7 8.39 0.07 -3.54
CA VAL A 7 8.64 -0.67 -4.78
C VAL A 7 8.20 -2.12 -4.64
N GLN A 8 8.50 -2.76 -3.51
CA GLN A 8 8.11 -4.14 -3.24
C GLN A 8 6.58 -4.30 -3.21
N LEU A 9 5.84 -3.36 -2.60
CA LEU A 9 4.38 -3.38 -2.63
C LEU A 9 3.88 -3.27 -4.06
N TYR A 10 4.38 -2.29 -4.82
CA TYR A 10 4.00 -2.09 -6.22
C TYR A 10 4.23 -3.34 -7.06
N GLU A 11 5.39 -4.00 -6.94
CA GLU A 11 5.71 -5.21 -7.69
C GLU A 11 4.79 -6.37 -7.32
N GLN A 12 4.53 -6.59 -6.02
CA GLN A 12 3.64 -7.66 -5.57
C GLN A 12 2.19 -7.42 -6.01
N VAL A 13 1.68 -6.20 -5.88
CA VAL A 13 0.32 -5.83 -6.33
C VAL A 13 0.20 -6.03 -7.84
N ARG A 14 1.16 -5.53 -8.63
CA ARG A 14 1.15 -5.69 -10.10
C ARG A 14 1.22 -7.14 -10.54
N ALA A 15 1.98 -7.97 -9.82
CA ALA A 15 2.08 -9.40 -10.11
C ALA A 15 0.81 -10.17 -9.69
N LYS A 16 0.12 -9.71 -8.64
CA LYS A 16 -1.03 -10.41 -8.05
C LYS A 16 -2.36 -10.06 -8.73
N PHE A 17 -2.54 -8.81 -9.12
CA PHE A 17 -3.79 -8.29 -9.66
C PHE A 17 -3.57 -7.85 -11.10
N THR A 18 -4.18 -8.58 -12.03
CA THR A 18 -3.89 -8.45 -13.46
C THR A 18 -5.13 -8.08 -14.25
N VAL A 19 -4.91 -7.61 -15.49
CA VAL A 19 -6.00 -7.29 -16.43
C VAL A 19 -6.86 -8.50 -16.80
N ASP A 20 -6.33 -9.72 -16.61
CA ASP A 20 -7.04 -10.98 -16.81
C ASP A 20 -8.06 -11.25 -15.68
N ASP A 21 -7.81 -10.76 -14.46
CA ASP A 21 -8.77 -10.80 -13.35
C ASP A 21 -9.88 -9.76 -13.57
N HIS A 22 -9.47 -8.50 -13.79
CA HIS A 22 -10.34 -7.38 -14.10
C HIS A 22 -9.62 -6.38 -15.00
N SER A 23 -10.27 -5.93 -16.07
CA SER A 23 -9.65 -5.06 -17.10
C SER A 23 -9.05 -3.74 -16.58
N HIS A 24 -9.52 -3.24 -15.43
CA HIS A 24 -9.05 -2.00 -14.80
C HIS A 24 -7.93 -2.22 -13.77
N TYR A 25 -7.48 -3.45 -13.54
CA TYR A 25 -6.33 -3.78 -12.68
C TYR A 25 -5.00 -3.49 -13.40
N LEU A 26 -4.88 -2.27 -13.92
CA LEU A 26 -3.69 -1.76 -14.59
C LEU A 26 -2.92 -0.85 -13.63
N PHE A 27 -1.84 -1.38 -13.05
CA PHE A 27 -0.97 -0.66 -12.12
C PHE A 27 0.35 -0.27 -12.79
N THR A 28 0.49 1.01 -13.12
CA THR A 28 1.69 1.56 -13.78
C THR A 28 2.68 2.12 -12.75
N PRO A 29 3.96 2.27 -13.10
CA PRO A 29 4.95 2.89 -12.21
C PRO A 29 4.61 4.33 -11.82
N CYS A 30 3.75 5.02 -12.58
CA CYS A 30 3.27 6.37 -12.24
C CYS A 30 2.62 6.43 -10.85
N ILE A 31 2.01 5.33 -10.39
CA ILE A 31 1.40 5.24 -9.07
C ILE A 31 2.44 5.44 -7.96
N LEU A 32 3.69 4.98 -8.14
CA LEU A 32 4.76 5.25 -7.16
C LEU A 32 5.07 6.74 -7.06
N THR A 33 4.99 7.47 -8.18
CA THR A 33 5.18 8.93 -8.19
C THR A 33 4.01 9.62 -7.50
N GLU A 34 2.78 9.23 -7.81
CA GLU A 34 1.57 9.74 -7.15
C GLU A 34 1.61 9.50 -5.64
N TRP A 35 2.04 8.31 -5.22
CA TRP A 35 2.17 7.95 -3.82
C TRP A 35 3.20 8.80 -3.09
N VAL A 36 4.41 8.97 -3.64
CA VAL A 36 5.44 9.81 -3.01
C VAL A 36 5.00 11.28 -2.97
N LEU A 37 4.33 11.78 -4.00
CA LEU A 37 3.81 13.14 -4.04
C LEU A 37 2.66 13.34 -3.05
N SER A 38 1.83 12.32 -2.79
CA SER A 38 0.73 12.45 -1.84
C SER A 38 1.21 12.58 -0.39
N LEU A 39 2.37 12.00 -0.05
CA LEU A 39 3.01 12.16 1.27
C LEU A 39 3.33 13.62 1.60
N LEU A 40 3.58 14.48 0.60
CA LEU A 40 3.88 15.90 0.81
C LEU A 40 2.70 16.70 1.37
N ARG A 41 1.50 16.10 1.41
CA ARG A 41 0.28 16.72 1.93
C ARG A 41 0.12 16.56 3.44
N TYR A 42 0.94 15.72 4.06
CA TYR A 42 0.84 15.34 5.47
C TYR A 42 1.91 16.04 6.29
N ASP A 43 1.59 16.33 7.56
CA ASP A 43 2.58 16.79 8.51
C ASP A 43 3.23 15.56 9.16
N LEU A 44 4.30 15.07 8.55
CA LEU A 44 5.03 13.88 9.01
C LEU A 44 5.74 14.07 10.36
N THR A 45 5.67 15.25 10.96
CA THR A 45 6.15 15.49 12.34
C THR A 45 5.06 15.23 13.39
N ALA A 46 3.79 15.34 12.99
CA ALA A 46 2.64 15.05 13.81
C ALA A 46 2.03 13.67 13.50
N ASP A 47 2.07 13.27 12.24
CA ASP A 47 1.51 12.02 11.75
C ASP A 47 2.55 10.90 11.69
N SER A 48 2.14 9.69 12.04
CA SER A 48 2.96 8.49 11.87
C SER A 48 3.19 8.23 10.37
N ILE A 49 4.45 8.36 9.92
CA ILE A 49 4.85 8.16 8.51
C ILE A 49 4.31 6.83 7.98
N MET A 50 4.35 5.78 8.78
CA MET A 50 3.90 4.46 8.34
C MET A 50 2.39 4.37 8.19
N GLU A 51 1.61 5.04 9.05
CA GLU A 51 0.15 5.12 8.91
C GLU A 51 -0.24 5.87 7.64
N VAL A 52 0.41 7.01 7.38
CA VAL A 52 0.18 7.79 6.15
C VAL A 52 0.54 6.97 4.91
N VAL A 53 1.68 6.28 4.92
CA VAL A 53 2.11 5.41 3.83
C VAL A 53 1.10 4.28 3.60
N ALA A 54 0.66 3.60 4.66
CA ALA A 54 -0.33 2.52 4.56
C ALA A 54 -1.70 3.03 4.09
N TYR A 55 -2.13 4.21 4.54
CA TYR A 55 -3.35 4.86 4.09
C TYR A 55 -3.32 5.16 2.60
N GLU A 56 -2.25 5.82 2.12
CA GLU A 56 -2.10 6.17 0.71
C GLU A 56 -1.93 4.91 -0.17
N ALA A 57 -1.32 3.84 0.35
CA ALA A 57 -1.32 2.54 -0.32
C ALA A 57 -2.74 2.00 -0.55
N ARG A 58 -3.57 2.00 0.49
CA ARG A 58 -4.97 1.54 0.37
C ARG A 58 -5.71 2.38 -0.67
N ARG A 59 -5.57 3.71 -0.59
CA ARG A 59 -6.23 4.64 -1.50
C ARG A 59 -5.83 4.45 -2.97
N LEU A 60 -4.55 4.23 -3.24
CA LEU A 60 -4.05 4.12 -4.62
C LEU A 60 -4.27 2.74 -5.23
N PHE A 61 -4.22 1.69 -4.42
CA PHE A 61 -4.28 0.30 -4.88
C PHE A 61 -5.58 -0.40 -4.49
N ARG A 62 -5.90 -0.44 -3.19
CA ARG A 62 -7.04 -1.20 -2.63
C ARG A 62 -8.39 -0.68 -3.13
N ASP A 63 -8.54 0.63 -3.26
CA ASP A 63 -9.78 1.25 -3.75
C ASP A 63 -10.12 0.87 -5.21
N ARG A 64 -9.15 0.33 -5.96
CA ARG A 64 -9.36 -0.18 -7.32
C ARG A 64 -9.80 -1.64 -7.35
N LEU A 65 -9.73 -2.37 -6.24
CA LEU A 65 -10.06 -3.79 -6.17
C LEU A 65 -11.56 -3.97 -5.86
N VAL A 66 -12.20 -4.89 -6.58
CA VAL A 66 -13.66 -5.03 -6.53
C VAL A 66 -14.14 -6.26 -5.76
N SER A 67 -13.28 -7.26 -5.56
CA SER A 67 -13.65 -8.49 -4.86
C SER A 67 -13.15 -8.51 -3.42
N SER A 68 -13.96 -9.06 -2.51
CA SER A 68 -13.57 -9.23 -1.09
C SER A 68 -12.28 -10.06 -0.95
N LYS A 69 -12.10 -11.05 -1.82
CA LYS A 69 -10.88 -11.86 -1.89
C LYS A 69 -9.65 -11.01 -2.26
N ASP A 70 -9.78 -10.11 -3.22
CA ASP A 70 -8.68 -9.26 -3.65
C ASP A 70 -8.33 -8.21 -2.60
N LEU A 71 -9.34 -7.60 -1.98
CA LEU A 71 -9.16 -6.70 -0.84
C LEU A 71 -8.37 -7.38 0.27
N HIS A 72 -8.76 -8.61 0.64
CA HIS A 72 -8.05 -9.38 1.67
C HIS A 72 -6.62 -9.76 1.23
N ASN A 73 -6.41 -10.16 -0.02
CA ASN A 73 -5.07 -10.43 -0.55
C ASN A 73 -4.18 -9.18 -0.49
N PHE A 74 -4.71 -8.01 -0.84
CA PHE A 74 -3.99 -6.75 -0.74
C PHE A 74 -3.62 -6.43 0.70
N ASP A 75 -4.58 -6.53 1.63
CA ASP A 75 -4.37 -6.25 3.05
C ASP A 75 -3.28 -7.18 3.64
N ASN A 76 -3.23 -8.44 3.19
CA ASN A 76 -2.19 -9.39 3.56
C ASN A 76 -0.81 -9.02 3.00
N ILE A 77 -0.72 -8.62 1.72
CA ILE A 77 0.54 -8.17 1.11
C ILE A 77 1.08 -6.96 1.87
N LEU A 78 0.24 -5.95 2.10
CA LEU A 78 0.62 -4.73 2.81
C LEU A 78 1.10 -5.04 4.24
N SER A 79 0.35 -5.85 4.98
CA SER A 79 0.70 -6.22 6.35
C SER A 79 2.00 -7.03 6.43
N SER A 80 2.23 -7.91 5.46
CA SER A 80 3.46 -8.69 5.37
C SER A 80 4.69 -7.81 5.15
N ILE A 81 4.59 -6.79 4.28
CA ILE A 81 5.71 -5.88 4.00
C ILE A 81 6.00 -5.00 5.23
N ILE A 82 4.96 -4.41 5.85
CA ILE A 82 5.14 -3.58 7.04
C ILE A 82 5.77 -4.39 8.17
N ARG A 83 5.25 -5.58 8.46
CA ARG A 83 5.81 -6.45 9.51
C ARG A 83 7.25 -6.88 9.20
N GLY A 84 7.55 -7.18 7.94
CA GLY A 84 8.88 -7.61 7.52
C GLY A 84 9.94 -6.51 7.60
N ASP A 85 9.60 -5.30 7.14
CA ASP A 85 10.57 -4.21 7.01
C ASP A 85 10.64 -3.27 8.22
N TRP A 86 9.58 -3.23 9.04
CA TRP A 86 9.39 -2.23 10.11
C TRP A 86 8.99 -2.83 11.48
N GLY A 87 8.67 -4.12 11.55
CA GLY A 87 8.29 -4.80 12.79
C GLY A 87 6.77 -4.83 13.05
N SER A 88 6.36 -5.63 14.05
CA SER A 88 4.93 -5.84 14.40
C SER A 88 4.29 -4.64 15.07
N ASP A 89 5.05 -3.89 15.88
CA ASP A 89 4.52 -2.82 16.73
C ASP A 89 3.91 -1.67 15.91
N VAL A 90 4.43 -1.46 14.70
CA VAL A 90 3.90 -0.49 13.74
C VAL A 90 2.52 -0.91 13.22
N LEU A 91 2.27 -2.21 13.06
CA LEU A 91 1.01 -2.72 12.56
C LEU A 91 -0.10 -2.60 13.61
N ASP A 92 0.23 -2.87 14.87
CA ASP A 92 -0.72 -2.82 15.99
C ASP A 92 -1.27 -1.40 16.19
N ASN A 93 -0.42 -0.38 16.03
CA ASN A 93 -0.83 1.04 16.07
C ASN A 93 -1.77 1.44 14.91
N MET A 94 -1.75 0.72 13.78
CA MET A 94 -2.61 1.01 12.61
C MET A 94 -4.00 0.41 12.71
N THR A 95 -4.21 -0.57 13.59
CA THR A 95 -5.49 -1.29 13.74
C THR A 95 -6.49 -0.61 14.67
N ASP A 96 -6.08 0.43 15.40
CA ASP A 96 -6.90 1.14 16.39
C ASP A 96 -7.71 2.34 15.81
N GLY A 97 -7.88 2.41 14.48
CA GLY A 97 -8.59 3.50 13.77
C GLY A 97 -9.93 3.10 13.16
#